data_AF-A0A3C0AM60-F1
#
_entry.id   AF-A0A3C0AM60-F1
#
_cell.length_a   1.000
_cell.length_b   1.000
_cell.length_c   1.000
_cell.angle_alpha   90.00
_cell.angle_beta   90.00
_cell.angle_gamma   90.00
#
_symmetry.space_group_name_H-M   'P 1'
#
loop_
_entity.id
_entity.type
_entity.pdbx_description
1 polymer ?
#
loop_
_entity_poly.entity_id
_entity_poly.type
_entity_poly.pdbx_seq_one_letter_code
_entity_poly.pdbx_strand_id
1 'polypeptide(L)'
;MTWLKMILLSIIQGISEFLPISSSGHLVIVESLMDIQADQTDVNIVLHAGTLLSILIFYHKTIFRLINQDLRVIPLLIVGTLPVVVIGLTAKKYAEHFLESPLLAGCML
;
A
#
# COMPACT_ATOMS: atom_id res chain seq x y z
N MET A 1 12.40 -16.06 3.52
CA MET A 1 12.95 -14.68 3.52
C MET A 1 14.00 -14.52 4.60
N THR A 2 15.08 -13.79 4.32
CA THR A 2 16.08 -13.44 5.35
C THR A 2 15.64 -12.19 6.09
N TRP A 3 16.07 -12.03 7.35
CA TRP A 3 15.78 -10.83 8.15
C TRP A 3 16.24 -9.54 7.47
N LEU A 4 17.39 -9.58 6.79
CA LEU A 4 17.91 -8.44 6.04
C LEU A 4 16.97 -8.00 4.91
N LYS A 5 16.43 -8.96 4.14
CA LYS A 5 15.45 -8.70 3.07
C LYS A 5 14.17 -8.07 3.65
N MET A 6 13.66 -8.61 4.76
CA MET A 6 12.47 -8.07 5.43
C MET A 6 12.68 -6.63 5.93
N ILE A 7 13.83 -6.34 6.55
CA ILE A 7 14.17 -5.01 7.05
C ILE A 7 14.25 -4.02 5.88
N LEU A 8 14.89 -4.41 4.77
CA LEU A 8 15.00 -3.55 3.60
C LEU A 8 13.63 -3.23 2.99
N LEU A 9 12.79 -4.23 2.76
CA LEU A 9 11.42 -4.03 2.26
C LEU A 9 10.59 -3.15 3.20
N SER A 10 10.75 -3.34 4.52
CA SER A 10 10.06 -2.51 5.53
C SER A 10 10.50 -1.04 5.48
N ILE A 11 11.78 -0.77 5.26
CA ILE A 11 12.31 0.59 5.09
C ILE A 11 11.77 1.21 3.81
N ILE A 12 11.81 0.46 2.70
CA ILE A 12 11.31 0.94 1.40
C ILE A 12 9.82 1.26 1.49
N GLN A 13 9.00 0.35 2.01
CA GLN A 13 7.58 0.59 2.21
C GLN A 13 7.36 1.79 3.13
N GLY A 14 8.04 1.81 4.29
CA GLY A 14 7.86 2.86 5.29
C GLY A 14 8.22 4.25 4.77
N ILE A 15 9.14 4.38 3.82
CA ILE A 15 9.48 5.67 3.20
C ILE A 15 8.55 5.98 2.02
N SER A 16 8.37 5.02 1.12
CA SER A 16 7.65 5.23 -0.14
C SER A 16 6.14 5.36 0.02
N GLU A 17 5.53 4.78 1.05
CA GLU A 17 4.09 4.88 1.28
C GLU A 17 3.63 6.31 1.60
N PHE A 18 4.48 7.10 2.27
CA PHE A 18 4.17 8.49 2.63
C PHE A 18 4.62 9.50 1.58
N LEU A 19 5.35 9.05 0.55
CA LEU A 19 5.80 9.86 -0.56
C LEU A 19 4.95 9.54 -1.80
N PRO A 20 4.62 10.52 -2.65
CA PRO A 20 3.84 10.27 -3.87
C PRO A 20 4.74 9.68 -4.98
N ILE A 21 5.36 8.52 -4.71
CA ILE A 21 6.35 7.85 -5.58
C ILE A 21 6.03 6.38 -5.85
N SER A 22 4.79 5.92 -5.59
CA SER A 22 4.34 4.52 -5.76
C SER A 22 5.15 3.49 -4.96
N SER A 23 4.66 3.15 -3.77
CA SER A 23 5.28 2.13 -2.89
C SER A 23 5.27 0.74 -3.51
N SER A 24 4.16 0.33 -4.12
CA SER A 24 4.03 -0.97 -4.78
C SER A 24 5.04 -1.16 -5.93
N GLY A 25 5.28 -0.12 -6.73
CA GLY A 25 6.25 -0.19 -7.82
C GLY A 25 7.68 -0.42 -7.33
N HIS A 26 8.09 0.29 -6.27
CA HIS A 26 9.39 0.10 -5.65
C HIS A 26 9.56 -1.31 -5.05
N LEU A 27 8.52 -1.84 -4.40
CA LEU A 27 8.55 -3.19 -3.84
C LEU A 27 8.71 -4.24 -4.94
N VAL A 28 7.90 -4.22 -5.99
CA VAL A 28 7.98 -5.18 -7.11
C VAL A 28 9.37 -5.20 -7.75
N ILE A 29 9.97 -4.02 -7.95
CA ILE A 29 11.32 -3.91 -8.52
C ILE A 29 12.37 -4.50 -7.59
N VAL A 30 12.35 -4.14 -6.30
CA VAL A 30 13.35 -4.63 -5.33
C VAL A 30 13.21 -6.12 -5.08
N GLU A 31 11.97 -6.64 -5.02
CA GLU A 31 11.70 -8.07 -4.89
C GLU A 31 12.24 -8.86 -6.09
N SER A 32 12.04 -8.34 -7.30
CA SER A 32 12.60 -8.93 -8.53
C SER A 32 14.13 -8.90 -8.54
N LEU A 33 14.76 -7.79 -8.16
CA LEU A 33 16.23 -7.66 -8.09
C LEU A 33 16.87 -8.56 -7.04
N MET A 34 16.15 -8.85 -5.96
CA MET A 34 16.66 -9.66 -4.85
C MET A 34 16.29 -11.15 -4.94
N ASP A 35 15.64 -11.58 -6.04
CA ASP A 35 15.10 -12.94 -6.24
C ASP A 35 14.27 -13.41 -5.03
N ILE A 36 13.31 -12.57 -4.64
CA ILE A 36 12.37 -12.82 -3.54
C ILE A 36 11.18 -13.60 -4.08
N GLN A 37 11.21 -14.93 -3.91
CA GLN A 37 10.12 -15.85 -4.31
C GLN A 37 9.09 -16.09 -3.19
N ALA A 38 8.95 -15.16 -2.24
CA ALA A 38 7.93 -15.28 -1.19
C ALA A 38 6.54 -15.15 -1.83
N ASP A 39 5.51 -15.65 -1.13
CA ASP A 39 4.13 -15.19 -1.37
C ASP A 39 4.09 -13.67 -1.13
N GLN A 40 4.28 -12.92 -2.22
CA GLN A 40 4.38 -11.45 -2.22
C GLN A 40 3.18 -10.83 -1.51
N THR A 41 2.02 -11.47 -1.64
CA THR A 41 0.75 -11.05 -1.04
C THR A 41 0.85 -10.92 0.48
N ASP A 42 1.39 -11.91 1.18
CA ASP A 42 1.40 -11.91 2.65
C ASP A 42 2.38 -10.87 3.20
N VAL A 43 3.57 -10.76 2.58
CA VAL A 43 4.57 -9.76 2.95
C VAL A 43 4.01 -8.35 2.70
N ASN A 44 3.40 -8.11 1.53
CA ASN A 44 2.79 -6.83 1.20
C ASN A 44 1.67 -6.44 2.18
N ILE A 45 0.81 -7.39 2.57
CA ILE A 45 -0.25 -7.13 3.56
C ILE A 45 0.35 -6.69 4.90
N VAL A 46 1.38 -7.37 5.39
CA VAL A 46 2.03 -7.02 6.66
C VAL A 46 2.73 -5.66 6.58
N LEU A 47 3.40 -5.37 5.46
CA LEU A 47 4.05 -4.10 5.21
C LEU A 47 3.06 -2.92 5.22
N HIS A 48 1.92 -3.05 4.52
CA HIS A 48 0.85 -2.05 4.52
C HIS A 48 0.16 -1.94 5.89
N ALA A 49 0.01 -3.04 6.62
CA ALA A 49 -0.50 -3.01 7.99
C ALA A 49 0.42 -2.20 8.91
N GLY A 50 1.74 -2.30 8.73
CA GLY A 50 2.72 -1.50 9.45
C GLY A 50 2.60 0.00 9.18
N THR A 51 2.45 0.40 7.92
CA THR A 51 2.27 1.83 7.56
C THR A 51 0.90 2.36 8.00
N LEU A 52 -0.16 1.56 7.89
CA LEU A 52 -1.46 1.88 8.45
C LEU A 52 -1.39 2.10 9.97
N LEU A 53 -0.71 1.21 10.69
CA LEU A 53 -0.52 1.36 12.14
C LEU A 53 0.22 2.66 12.49
N SER A 54 1.24 3.03 11.70
CA SER A 54 1.93 4.32 11.85
C SER A 54 0.97 5.50 11.74
N ILE A 55 0.08 5.50 10.73
CA ILE A 55 -0.96 6.53 10.56
C ILE A 55 -1.92 6.54 11.75
N LEU A 56 -2.40 5.37 12.18
CA LEU A 56 -3.34 5.25 13.30
C LEU A 56 -2.75 5.82 14.60
N ILE A 57 -1.47 5.53 14.89
CA ILE A 57 -0.78 6.01 16.08
C ILE A 57 -0.53 7.52 15.97
N PHE A 58 0.05 7.99 14.86
CA PHE A 58 0.43 9.38 14.67
C PHE A 58 -0.79 10.31 14.64
N TYR A 59 -1.84 9.93 13.92
CA TYR A 59 -3.05 10.72 13.75
C TYR A 59 -4.20 10.33 14.69
N HIS A 60 -3.95 9.55 15.76
CA HIS A 60 -5.02 9.04 16.64
C HIS A 60 -6.00 10.13 17.10
N LYS A 61 -5.50 11.31 17.53
CA LYS A 61 -6.36 12.42 17.99
C LYS A 61 -7.25 12.96 16.87
N THR A 62 -6.69 13.12 15.67
CA THR A 62 -7.43 13.59 14.49
C THR A 62 -8.49 12.58 14.10
N ILE A 63 -8.15 11.29 14.09
CA ILE A 63 -9.08 10.20 13.80
C ILE A 63 -10.22 10.18 14.83
N PHE A 64 -9.90 10.23 16.12
CA PHE A 64 -10.92 10.28 17.19
C PHE A 64 -11.82 11.51 17.07
N ARG A 65 -11.30 12.67 16.65
CA ARG A 65 -12.13 13.85 16.38
C ARG A 65 -13.07 13.62 15.19
N LEU A 66 -12.56 13.07 14.08
CA LEU A 66 -13.36 12.81 12.88
C LEU A 66 -14.52 11.86 13.15
N ILE A 67 -14.29 10.81 13.94
CA ILE A 67 -15.33 9.80 14.21
C ILE A 67 -16.31 10.19 15.33
N ASN A 68 -15.98 11.15 16.19
CA ASN A 68 -16.85 11.54 17.31
C ASN A 68 -17.50 12.92 17.15
N GLN A 69 -16.85 13.84 16.45
CA GLN A 69 -17.26 15.25 16.36
C GLN A 69 -17.65 15.64 14.93
N ASP A 70 -16.85 15.24 13.94
CA ASP A 70 -17.03 15.65 12.54
C ASP A 70 -17.67 14.55 11.68
N LEU A 71 -18.78 13.97 12.15
CA LEU A 71 -19.47 12.84 11.50
C LEU A 71 -19.89 13.12 10.04
N ARG A 72 -19.98 14.39 9.65
CA ARG A 72 -20.25 14.82 8.25
C ARG A 72 -19.17 14.39 7.27
N VAL A 73 -17.95 14.14 7.75
CA VAL A 73 -16.81 13.70 6.92
C VAL A 73 -16.94 12.23 6.54
N ILE A 74 -17.58 11.40 7.36
CA ILE A 74 -17.74 9.96 7.12
C ILE A 74 -18.43 9.66 5.77
N PRO A 75 -19.61 10.22 5.43
CA PRO A 75 -20.23 9.96 4.13
C PRO A 75 -19.38 10.46 2.96
N LEU A 76 -18.62 11.56 3.13
CA LEU A 76 -17.71 12.07 2.11
C LEU A 76 -16.55 11.09 1.85
N LEU A 77 -15.99 10.49 2.90
CA LEU A 77 -14.96 9.45 2.77
C LEU A 77 -15.53 8.21 2.06
N ILE A 78 -16.75 7.77 2.40
CA ILE A 78 -17.39 6.63 1.73
C ILE A 78 -17.59 6.93 0.24
N VAL A 79 -18.16 8.08 -0.10
CA VAL A 79 -18.40 8.46 -1.51
C VAL A 79 -17.08 8.64 -2.27
N GLY A 80 -16.02 9.14 -1.63
CA GLY A 80 -14.70 9.27 -2.25
C GLY A 80 -13.98 7.93 -2.46
N THR A 81 -14.16 6.97 -1.57
CA THR A 81 -13.51 5.65 -1.63
C THR A 81 -14.24 4.65 -2.51
N LEU A 82 -15.56 4.71 -2.58
CA LEU A 82 -16.39 3.72 -3.28
C LEU A 82 -16.05 3.60 -4.78
N PRO A 83 -15.86 4.69 -5.56
CA PRO A 83 -15.44 4.57 -6.95
C PRO A 83 -14.10 3.87 -7.11
N VAL A 84 -13.13 4.16 -6.23
CA VAL A 84 -11.80 3.53 -6.25
C VAL A 84 -11.91 2.05 -5.94
N VAL A 85 -12.75 1.66 -4.97
CA VAL A 85 -12.99 0.23 -4.65
C VAL A 85 -13.64 -0.50 -5.82
N VAL A 86 -14.67 0.07 -6.44
CA VAL A 86 -15.38 -0.55 -7.57
C VAL A 86 -14.45 -0.73 -8.78
N ILE A 87 -13.72 0.33 -9.14
CA ILE A 87 -12.77 0.29 -10.25
C ILE A 87 -11.61 -0.67 -9.91
N GLY A 88 -11.05 -0.59 -8.72
CA GLY A 88 -9.93 -1.41 -8.27
C GLY A 88 -10.25 -2.90 -8.27
N LEU A 89 -11.41 -3.31 -7.73
CA LEU A 89 -11.84 -4.71 -7.74
C LEU A 89 -12.10 -5.23 -9.16
N THR A 90 -12.66 -4.40 -10.03
CA THR A 90 -12.91 -4.77 -11.43
C THR A 90 -11.59 -4.88 -12.19
N ALA A 91 -10.70 -3.90 -12.04
CA ALA A 91 -9.39 -3.85 -12.69
C ALA A 91 -8.49 -5.00 -12.23
N LYS A 92 -8.50 -5.35 -10.93
CA LYS A 92 -7.72 -6.48 -10.39
C LYS A 92 -7.99 -7.77 -11.17
N LYS A 93 -9.25 -8.04 -11.53
CA LYS A 93 -9.63 -9.24 -12.30
C LYS A 93 -8.96 -9.34 -13.68
N TYR A 94 -8.61 -8.22 -14.31
CA TYR A 94 -8.04 -8.17 -15.65
C TYR A 94 -6.56 -7.79 -15.67
N ALA A 95 -6.08 -7.09 -14.64
CA ALA A 95 -4.78 -6.44 -14.60
C ALA A 95 -3.76 -7.10 -13.67
N GLU A 96 -4.12 -8.16 -12.94
CA GLU A 96 -3.26 -8.81 -11.92
C GLU A 96 -1.86 -9.14 -12.48
N HIS A 97 -1.79 -9.79 -13.65
CA HIS A 97 -0.51 -10.12 -14.29
C HIS A 97 0.29 -8.91 -14.80
N PHE A 98 -0.36 -7.78 -15.09
CA PHE A 98 0.32 -6.57 -15.49
C PHE A 98 0.91 -5.83 -14.27
N LEU A 99 0.18 -5.83 -13.15
CA LEU A 99 0.58 -5.18 -11.90
C LEU A 99 1.79 -5.85 -11.24
N GLU A 100 2.02 -7.13 -11.50
CA GLU A 100 3.18 -7.89 -11.01
C GLU A 100 4.43 -7.75 -11.91
N SER A 101 4.32 -7.10 -13.07
CA SER A 101 5.45 -6.95 -13.99
C SER A 101 6.45 -5.88 -13.51
N PRO A 102 7.72 -6.24 -13.20
CA PRO A 102 8.71 -5.27 -12.75
C PRO A 102 9.05 -4.22 -13.82
N LEU A 103 8.97 -4.60 -15.10
CA LEU A 103 9.20 -3.68 -16.21
C LEU A 103 8.07 -2.65 -16.32
N LEU A 104 6.82 -3.08 -16.20
CA LEU A 104 5.68 -2.16 -16.23
C LEU A 104 5.69 -1.25 -15.00
N ALA A 105 5.96 -1.80 -13.81
CA ALA A 105 6.13 -1.03 -12.59
C ALA A 105 7.21 0.04 -12.76
N GLY A 106 8.37 -0.32 -13.35
CA GLY A 106 9.44 0.62 -13.66
C GLY A 106 9.05 1.73 -14.65
N CYS A 107 8.20 1.44 -15.63
CA CYS A 107 7.72 2.45 -16.59
C CYS A 107 6.62 3.37 -16.02
N MET A 108 5.95 2.97 -14.94
CA MET A 108 4.83 3.70 -14.33
C MET A 108 5.20 4.45 -13.03
N LEU A 109 6.46 4.37 -12.60
CA LEU A 109 7.06 5.14 -11.49
C LEU A 109 7.37 6.58 -11.91
#